data_AF-A0A1A7XIB0-F1
#
_entry.id   AF-A0A1A7XIB0-F1
#
_cell.length_a   1.000
_cell.length_b   1.000
_cell.length_c   1.000
_cell.angle_alpha   90.00
_cell.angle_beta   90.00
_cell.angle_gamma   90.00
#
_symmetry.space_group_name_H-M   'P 1'
#
loop_
_entity.id
_entity.type
_entity.pdbx_description
1 polymer ?
#
loop_
_entity_poly.entity_id
_entity_poly.type
_entity_poly.pdbx_seq_one_letter_code
_entity_poly.pdbx_strand_id
1 'polypeptide(L)'
;RQSTHTHTNCVPAGSGRGRNAWLSPVGCAMFTVRVQVELHSRLGQRIPFLQHLAALAIVEAVCTLPGYQDIDLRVKWPNDIYYSNLVKLGGVLVKSTVKGETFHLLIGCGVNVTNSEPTMCINDLIQQHNRENSCSLEPLSCSQLIARSLTCLEAFISTFQQEGPEGILPTYYKRWLHSGTKVRLWSEDGPEAEVVGLDTNGFLRVFSREHGTVSVEPDGNSFDMLKNLVVIKQQ
;
A
#
# COMPACT_ATOMS: atom_id res chain seq x y z
N ARG A 1 9.45 22.92 6.54
CA ARG A 1 9.15 22.74 5.09
C ARG A 1 9.76 21.40 4.68
N GLN A 2 8.95 20.36 4.53
CA GLN A 2 9.43 19.07 4.01
C GLN A 2 9.72 19.26 2.51
N SER A 3 10.94 18.97 2.06
CA SER A 3 11.29 19.05 0.64
C SER A 3 11.00 17.71 -0.04
N THR A 4 9.92 17.67 -0.82
CA THR A 4 9.56 16.52 -1.64
C THR A 4 10.26 16.66 -3.00
N HIS A 5 11.17 15.74 -3.30
CA HIS A 5 11.79 15.64 -4.63
C HIS A 5 11.35 14.33 -5.28
N THR A 6 10.80 14.43 -6.49
CA THR A 6 10.30 13.29 -7.27
C THR A 6 11.22 13.01 -8.45
N HIS A 7 11.59 11.74 -8.62
CA HIS A 7 12.31 11.26 -9.81
C HIS A 7 11.47 10.21 -10.52
N THR A 8 11.29 10.38 -11.83
CA THR A 8 10.61 9.43 -12.73
C THR A 8 11.64 8.80 -13.66
N ASN A 9 11.99 7.52 -13.45
CA ASN A 9 12.83 6.76 -14.36
C ASN A 9 12.08 5.50 -14.81
N CYS A 10 12.00 5.27 -16.12
CA CYS A 10 11.58 4.00 -16.68
C CYS A 10 12.81 3.05 -16.65
N VAL A 11 12.89 2.19 -15.64
CA VAL A 11 13.90 1.11 -15.61
C VAL A 11 13.27 -0.19 -16.13
N PRO A 12 13.97 -1.01 -16.94
CA PRO A 12 13.45 -2.28 -17.46
C PRO A 12 13.10 -3.33 -16.40
N ALA A 13 13.61 -3.17 -15.17
CA ALA A 13 13.28 -4.00 -14.01
C ALA A 13 13.31 -3.13 -12.74
N GLY A 14 12.13 -2.87 -12.16
CA GLY A 14 12.04 -2.26 -10.83
C GLY A 14 12.44 -3.26 -9.74
N SER A 15 12.95 -2.79 -8.60
CA SER A 15 13.15 -3.66 -7.44
C SER A 15 11.84 -3.81 -6.65
N GLY A 16 11.43 -5.03 -6.37
CA GLY A 16 10.39 -5.35 -5.38
C GLY A 16 10.98 -5.55 -3.97
N ARG A 17 10.13 -5.91 -3.01
CA ARG A 17 10.59 -6.29 -1.65
C ARG A 17 11.32 -7.63 -1.68
N GLY A 18 12.36 -7.77 -0.86
CA GLY A 18 13.20 -8.96 -0.80
C GLY A 18 13.98 -9.18 -2.10
N ARG A 19 13.89 -10.38 -2.68
CA ARG A 19 14.52 -10.73 -3.96
C ARG A 19 13.58 -10.60 -5.17
N ASN A 20 12.37 -10.09 -4.97
CA ASN A 20 11.37 -9.99 -6.03
C ASN A 20 11.71 -8.85 -7.00
N ALA A 21 11.54 -9.09 -8.29
CA ALA A 21 11.59 -8.05 -9.32
C ALA A 21 10.17 -7.52 -9.59
N TRP A 22 10.06 -6.22 -9.88
CA TRP A 22 8.83 -5.62 -10.40
C TRP A 22 8.96 -5.45 -11.91
N LEU A 23 8.01 -6.02 -12.65
CA LEU A 23 7.91 -5.81 -14.10
C LEU A 23 7.27 -4.45 -14.36
N SER A 24 7.93 -3.63 -15.17
CA SER A 24 7.52 -2.25 -15.49
C SER A 24 7.28 -2.08 -17.00
N PRO A 25 6.26 -2.75 -17.57
CA PRO A 25 5.90 -2.55 -18.97
C PRO A 25 5.44 -1.11 -19.22
N VAL A 26 5.48 -0.68 -20.48
CA VAL A 26 4.96 0.63 -20.91
C VAL A 26 3.50 0.76 -20.49
N GLY A 27 3.16 1.83 -19.77
CA GLY A 27 1.84 2.05 -19.18
C GLY A 27 1.77 1.85 -17.66
N CYS A 28 2.86 1.38 -17.06
CA CYS A 28 3.04 1.36 -15.61
C CYS A 28 3.50 2.75 -15.10
N ALA A 29 2.85 3.29 -14.08
CA ALA A 29 3.30 4.48 -13.38
C ALA A 29 4.44 4.12 -12.42
N MET A 30 5.67 4.49 -12.80
CA MET A 30 6.89 4.24 -12.03
C MET A 30 7.48 5.56 -11.53
N PHE A 31 7.55 5.74 -10.22
CA PHE A 31 8.10 6.97 -9.62
C PHE A 31 8.73 6.69 -8.27
N THR A 32 9.75 7.48 -7.92
CA THR A 32 10.34 7.50 -6.59
C THR A 32 10.22 8.88 -5.98
N VAL A 33 9.80 8.91 -4.72
CA VAL A 33 9.67 10.15 -3.94
C VAL A 33 10.66 10.12 -2.80
N ARG A 34 11.40 11.21 -2.62
CA ARG A 34 12.20 11.42 -1.43
C ARG A 34 11.38 12.14 -0.37
N VAL A 35 11.33 11.56 0.82
CA VAL A 35 10.68 12.14 2.01
C VAL A 35 11.69 12.23 3.15
N GLN A 36 11.60 13.29 3.95
CA GLN A 36 12.40 13.46 5.17
C GLN A 36 11.46 13.54 6.37
N VAL A 37 11.74 12.74 7.40
CA VAL A 37 10.94 12.67 8.62
C VAL A 37 11.85 12.75 9.83
N GLU A 38 11.61 13.70 10.72
CA GLU A 38 12.36 13.83 11.98
C GLU A 38 12.06 12.64 12.89
N LEU A 39 13.10 12.06 13.52
CA LEU A 39 13.00 10.88 14.36
C LEU A 39 12.01 11.08 15.52
N HIS A 40 11.99 12.28 16.10
CA HIS A 40 11.15 12.62 17.25
C HIS A 40 9.72 13.00 16.89
N SER A 41 9.41 13.15 15.60
CA SER A 41 8.05 13.45 15.14
C SER A 41 7.10 12.26 15.34
N ARG A 42 5.78 12.48 15.31
CA ARG A 42 4.79 11.41 15.49
C ARG A 42 4.96 10.29 14.46
N LEU A 43 5.23 10.67 13.21
CA LEU A 43 5.53 9.73 12.12
C LEU A 43 6.91 9.10 12.26
N GLY A 44 7.93 9.85 12.72
CA GLY A 44 9.28 9.32 12.95
C GLY A 44 9.31 8.17 13.94
N GLN A 45 8.53 8.30 15.03
CA GLN A 45 8.37 7.24 16.04
C GLN A 45 7.60 6.02 15.52
N ARG A 46 6.95 6.12 14.36
CA ARG A 46 6.08 5.09 13.76
C ARG A 46 6.35 4.95 12.27
N ILE A 47 7.63 4.99 11.89
CA ILE A 47 8.03 5.07 10.49
C ILE A 47 7.49 3.93 9.58
N PRO A 48 7.17 2.70 10.07
CA PRO A 48 6.55 1.69 9.21
C PRO A 48 5.22 2.14 8.60
N PHE A 49 4.51 3.12 9.18
CA PHE A 49 3.29 3.66 8.60
C PHE A 49 3.50 4.34 7.24
N LEU A 50 4.71 4.82 6.92
CA LEU A 50 4.93 5.55 5.67
C LEU A 50 4.57 4.71 4.43
N GLN A 51 4.77 3.38 4.48
CA GLN A 51 4.36 2.49 3.39
C GLN A 51 2.83 2.38 3.28
N HIS A 52 2.11 2.41 4.41
CA HIS A 52 0.65 2.44 4.44
C HIS A 52 0.12 3.74 3.87
N LEU A 53 0.73 4.88 4.25
CA LEU A 53 0.35 6.20 3.73
C LEU A 53 0.53 6.26 2.21
N ALA A 54 1.65 5.75 1.69
CA ALA A 54 1.93 5.74 0.26
C ALA A 54 1.00 4.81 -0.54
N ALA A 55 0.72 3.60 -0.04
CA ALA A 55 -0.23 2.69 -0.69
C ALA A 55 -1.66 3.27 -0.66
N LEU A 56 -2.08 3.83 0.47
CA LEU A 56 -3.37 4.49 0.61
C LEU A 56 -3.48 5.72 -0.31
N ALA A 57 -2.41 6.51 -0.43
CA ALA A 57 -2.37 7.67 -1.30
C ALA A 57 -2.61 7.31 -2.77
N ILE A 58 -2.09 6.19 -3.25
CA ILE A 58 -2.34 5.70 -4.61
C ILE A 58 -3.80 5.29 -4.80
N VAL A 59 -4.38 4.57 -3.84
CA VAL A 59 -5.80 4.16 -3.91
C VAL A 59 -6.73 5.37 -3.87
N GLU A 60 -6.53 6.28 -2.92
CA GLU A 60 -7.33 7.50 -2.80
C GLU A 60 -7.08 8.46 -3.97
N ALA A 61 -5.91 8.42 -4.61
CA ALA A 61 -5.63 9.10 -5.87
C ALA A 61 -6.42 8.54 -7.08
N VAL A 62 -7.23 7.51 -6.90
CA VAL A 62 -8.28 7.13 -7.86
C VAL A 62 -9.66 7.36 -7.24
N CYS A 63 -9.93 6.75 -6.08
CA CYS A 63 -11.27 6.67 -5.54
C CYS A 63 -11.85 7.97 -4.97
N THR A 64 -11.07 9.07 -4.92
CA THR A 64 -11.59 10.40 -4.57
C THR A 64 -11.99 11.24 -5.80
N LEU A 65 -11.75 10.75 -7.02
CA LEU A 65 -12.28 11.40 -8.22
C LEU A 65 -13.82 11.30 -8.22
N PRO A 66 -14.53 12.35 -8.68
CA PRO A 66 -15.98 12.29 -8.83
C PRO A 66 -16.40 11.15 -9.77
N GLY A 67 -17.21 10.22 -9.25
CA GLY A 67 -17.69 9.04 -9.97
C GLY A 67 -16.87 7.76 -9.76
N TYR A 68 -15.68 7.85 -9.15
CA TYR A 68 -14.74 6.71 -8.99
C TYR A 68 -14.79 6.09 -7.59
N GLN A 69 -15.69 6.58 -6.72
CA GLN A 69 -15.73 6.22 -5.30
C GLN A 69 -15.92 4.72 -5.05
N ASP A 70 -16.65 4.08 -5.96
CA ASP A 70 -17.06 2.67 -5.89
C ASP A 70 -16.17 1.74 -6.74
N ILE A 71 -15.09 2.25 -7.32
CA ILE A 71 -14.07 1.38 -7.93
C ILE A 71 -13.40 0.57 -6.82
N ASP A 72 -13.38 -0.76 -6.97
CA ASP A 72 -12.90 -1.71 -5.95
C ASP A 72 -11.36 -1.81 -5.91
N LEU A 73 -10.70 -0.69 -5.64
CA LEU A 73 -9.27 -0.62 -5.35
C LEU A 73 -9.03 -0.73 -3.84
N ARG A 74 -8.15 -1.66 -3.47
CA ARG A 74 -7.87 -2.03 -2.08
C ARG A 74 -6.39 -1.93 -1.75
N VAL A 75 -6.11 -1.67 -0.47
CA VAL A 75 -4.79 -1.81 0.12
C VAL A 75 -4.68 -3.19 0.76
N LYS A 76 -3.78 -4.02 0.23
CA LYS A 76 -3.34 -5.25 0.89
C LYS A 76 -2.16 -4.92 1.78
N TRP A 77 -2.32 -5.14 3.09
CA TRP A 77 -1.21 -4.96 4.03
C TRP A 77 0.04 -5.75 3.60
N PRO A 78 1.24 -5.14 3.71
CA PRO A 78 1.45 -3.80 4.25
C PRO A 78 1.36 -2.67 3.22
N ASN A 79 1.52 -2.95 1.93
CA ASN A 79 1.87 -1.88 0.98
C ASN A 79 1.56 -2.19 -0.49
N ASP A 80 0.69 -3.16 -0.75
CA ASP A 80 0.31 -3.52 -2.11
C ASP A 80 -1.07 -2.95 -2.47
N ILE A 81 -1.23 -2.61 -3.76
CA ILE A 81 -2.49 -2.15 -4.34
C ILE A 81 -3.12 -3.31 -5.09
N TYR A 82 -4.37 -3.61 -4.76
CA TYR A 82 -5.11 -4.74 -5.31
C TYR A 82 -6.44 -4.29 -5.93
N TYR A 83 -6.86 -5.01 -6.95
CA TYR A 83 -8.27 -5.09 -7.34
C TYR A 83 -8.94 -6.20 -6.53
N SER A 84 -9.99 -5.83 -5.79
CA SER A 84 -10.68 -6.74 -4.88
C SER A 84 -9.69 -7.49 -3.97
N ASN A 85 -9.78 -8.82 -3.87
CA ASN A 85 -8.81 -9.67 -3.20
C ASN A 85 -7.98 -10.57 -4.15
N LEU A 86 -8.09 -10.36 -5.46
CA LEU A 86 -7.59 -11.32 -6.46
C LEU A 86 -6.31 -10.88 -7.14
N VAL A 87 -6.22 -9.62 -7.57
CA VAL A 87 -5.18 -9.20 -8.52
C VAL A 87 -4.39 -8.02 -8.00
N LYS A 88 -3.07 -8.20 -7.94
CA LYS A 88 -2.12 -7.14 -7.61
C LYS A 88 -1.95 -6.20 -8.80
N LEU A 89 -2.23 -4.92 -8.58
CA LEU A 89 -2.07 -3.86 -9.57
C LEU A 89 -0.80 -3.04 -9.35
N GLY A 90 -0.29 -3.02 -8.12
CA GLY A 90 0.87 -2.20 -7.78
C GLY A 90 1.42 -2.50 -6.40
N GLY A 91 2.50 -1.81 -6.06
CA GLY A 91 3.10 -1.88 -4.74
C GLY A 91 4.03 -0.73 -4.44
N VAL A 92 4.30 -0.56 -3.15
CA VAL A 92 5.21 0.44 -2.62
C VAL A 92 6.43 -0.24 -1.99
N LEU A 93 7.61 0.32 -2.24
CA LEU A 93 8.86 -0.04 -1.59
C LEU A 93 9.45 1.19 -0.90
N VAL A 94 9.59 1.12 0.42
CA VAL A 94 10.25 2.19 1.19
C VAL A 94 11.67 1.73 1.55
N LYS A 95 12.66 2.53 1.18
CA LYS A 95 14.04 2.39 1.66
C LYS A 95 14.34 3.57 2.57
N SER A 96 14.90 3.32 3.75
CA SER A 96 15.25 4.35 4.70
C SER A 96 16.74 4.35 5.00
N THR A 97 17.26 5.54 5.26
CA THR A 97 18.58 5.76 5.87
C THR A 97 18.40 6.80 6.97
N VAL A 98 19.21 6.71 8.03
CA VAL A 98 19.20 7.70 9.12
C VAL A 98 20.47 8.52 9.05
N LYS A 99 20.33 9.85 9.11
CA LYS A 99 21.45 10.77 9.22
C LYS A 99 21.13 11.82 10.28
N GLY A 100 21.88 11.80 11.38
CA GLY A 100 21.55 12.61 12.56
C GLY A 100 20.17 12.20 13.11
N GLU A 101 19.31 13.18 13.35
CA GLU A 101 17.95 12.99 13.87
C GLU A 101 16.87 12.96 12.78
N THR A 102 17.25 12.64 11.54
CA THR A 102 16.33 12.61 10.40
C THR A 102 16.39 11.28 9.65
N PHE A 103 15.22 10.70 9.40
CA PHE A 103 15.04 9.66 8.39
C PHE A 103 15.03 10.29 7.00
N HIS A 104 15.88 9.77 6.10
CA HIS A 104 15.82 10.03 4.68
C HIS A 104 15.25 8.80 3.98
N LEU A 105 14.03 8.94 3.45
CA LEU A 105 13.27 7.83 2.87
C LEU A 105 13.14 8.01 1.37
N LEU A 106 13.29 6.91 0.64
CA LEU A 106 12.97 6.79 -0.77
C LEU A 106 11.76 5.86 -0.89
N ILE A 107 10.65 6.41 -1.34
CA ILE A 107 9.39 5.69 -1.56
C ILE A 107 9.29 5.41 -3.05
N GLY A 108 9.62 4.20 -3.46
CA GLY A 108 9.41 3.72 -4.81
C GLY A 108 8.00 3.17 -4.98
N CYS A 109 7.30 3.64 -6.00
CA CYS A 109 5.95 3.22 -6.34
C CYS A 109 5.93 2.67 -7.77
N GLY A 110 5.28 1.51 -7.95
CA GLY A 110 5.02 0.92 -9.26
C GLY A 110 3.57 0.46 -9.33
N VAL A 111 2.82 0.96 -10.31
CA VAL A 111 1.37 0.69 -10.44
C VAL A 111 1.01 0.55 -11.91
N ASN A 112 0.32 -0.52 -12.26
CA ASN A 112 -0.23 -0.73 -13.59
C ASN A 112 -1.40 0.23 -13.84
N VAL A 113 -1.27 1.15 -14.79
CA VAL A 113 -2.29 2.18 -15.06
C VAL A 113 -2.96 1.98 -16.41
N THR A 114 -2.17 1.92 -17.48
CA THR A 114 -2.66 1.83 -18.86
C THR A 114 -2.19 0.56 -19.57
N ASN A 115 -1.58 -0.38 -18.84
CA ASN A 115 -1.01 -1.61 -19.36
C ASN A 115 -1.86 -2.82 -18.97
N SER A 116 -2.82 -3.20 -19.82
CA SER A 116 -3.68 -4.38 -19.62
C SER A 116 -2.96 -5.73 -19.74
N GLU A 117 -1.66 -5.72 -20.06
CA GLU A 117 -0.79 -6.89 -20.19
C GLU A 117 0.53 -6.69 -19.39
N PRO A 118 1.15 -7.76 -18.84
CA PRO A 118 0.70 -9.16 -18.83
C PRO A 118 -0.39 -9.45 -17.77
N THR A 119 -0.86 -8.42 -17.08
CA THR A 119 -1.88 -8.49 -16.02
C THR A 119 -2.81 -7.28 -16.12
N MET A 120 -3.85 -7.21 -15.30
CA MET A 120 -4.73 -6.03 -15.24
C MET A 120 -4.04 -4.74 -14.80
N CYS A 121 -4.64 -3.63 -15.20
CA CYS A 121 -4.32 -2.26 -14.79
C CYS A 121 -5.54 -1.48 -14.30
N ILE A 122 -5.32 -0.30 -13.72
CA ILE A 122 -6.40 0.57 -13.21
C ILE A 122 -7.43 0.92 -14.30
N ASN A 123 -7.01 1.13 -15.55
CA ASN A 123 -7.94 1.48 -16.61
C ASN A 123 -8.85 0.30 -17.02
N ASP A 124 -8.43 -0.95 -16.81
CA ASP A 124 -9.31 -2.11 -17.01
C ASP A 124 -10.45 -2.11 -16.00
N LEU A 125 -10.16 -1.76 -14.74
CA LEU A 125 -11.15 -1.63 -13.68
C LEU A 125 -12.15 -0.51 -13.98
N ILE A 126 -11.67 0.64 -14.49
CA ILE A 126 -12.54 1.76 -14.88
C ILE A 126 -13.47 1.34 -16.02
N GLN A 127 -12.94 0.66 -17.04
CA GLN A 127 -13.76 0.15 -18.14
C GLN A 127 -14.78 -0.89 -17.68
N GLN A 128 -14.40 -1.78 -16.76
CA GLN A 128 -15.32 -2.74 -16.15
C GLN A 128 -16.43 -2.02 -15.37
N HIS A 129 -16.07 -1.08 -14.51
CA HIS A 129 -17.03 -0.29 -13.73
C HIS A 129 -18.01 0.48 -14.64
N ASN A 130 -17.52 1.08 -15.72
CA ASN A 130 -18.34 1.75 -16.74
C ASN A 130 -19.38 0.81 -17.35
N ARG A 131 -18.98 -0.43 -17.70
CA ARG A 131 -19.88 -1.45 -18.25
C ARG A 131 -20.93 -1.90 -17.23
N GLU A 132 -20.53 -2.14 -16.00
CA GLU A 132 -21.42 -2.65 -14.94
C GLU A 132 -22.43 -1.61 -14.47
N ASN A 133 -22.04 -0.33 -14.44
CA ASN A 133 -22.85 0.76 -13.89
C ASN A 133 -23.46 1.67 -14.96
N SER A 134 -23.28 1.33 -16.25
CA SER A 134 -23.76 2.15 -17.38
C SER A 134 -23.31 3.62 -17.28
N CYS A 135 -22.05 3.84 -16.91
CA CYS A 135 -21.45 5.16 -16.78
C CYS A 135 -20.25 5.32 -17.73
N SER A 136 -19.66 6.53 -17.76
CA SER A 136 -18.57 6.88 -18.69
C SER A 136 -17.48 7.65 -17.96
N LEU A 137 -16.81 6.99 -17.02
CA LEU A 137 -15.61 7.51 -16.37
C LEU A 137 -14.43 7.50 -17.35
N GLU A 138 -13.66 8.58 -17.34
CA GLU A 138 -12.45 8.71 -18.15
C GLU A 138 -11.30 7.79 -17.68
N PRO A 139 -10.49 7.25 -18.60
CA PRO A 139 -9.28 6.54 -18.22
C PRO A 139 -8.27 7.49 -17.57
N LEU A 140 -7.47 6.99 -16.62
CA LEU A 140 -6.37 7.75 -16.03
C LEU A 140 -5.11 7.63 -16.89
N SER A 141 -4.33 8.71 -16.90
CA SER A 141 -2.94 8.69 -17.35
C SER A 141 -1.99 8.41 -16.18
N CYS A 142 -0.78 7.88 -16.47
CA CYS A 142 0.25 7.70 -15.45
C CYS A 142 0.60 9.00 -14.73
N SER A 143 0.72 10.12 -15.47
CA SER A 143 1.05 11.43 -14.89
C SER A 143 -0.04 11.93 -13.95
N GLN A 144 -1.31 11.75 -14.30
CA GLN A 144 -2.44 12.09 -13.44
C GLN A 144 -2.42 11.27 -12.15
N LEU A 145 -2.21 9.94 -12.24
CA LEU A 145 -2.12 9.10 -11.04
C LEU A 145 -0.95 9.54 -10.15
N ILE A 146 0.22 9.78 -10.72
CA ILE A 146 1.41 10.23 -9.97
C ILE A 146 1.11 11.55 -9.26
N ALA A 147 0.62 12.57 -9.98
CA ALA A 147 0.36 13.88 -9.43
C ALA A 147 -0.63 13.81 -8.25
N ARG A 148 -1.74 13.10 -8.43
CA ARG A 148 -2.75 12.92 -7.36
C ARG A 148 -2.21 12.12 -6.18
N SER A 149 -1.43 11.08 -6.44
CA SER A 149 -0.80 10.25 -5.38
C SER A 149 0.13 11.08 -4.51
N LEU A 150 0.91 11.99 -5.10
CA LEU A 150 1.79 12.89 -4.35
C LEU A 150 0.99 13.86 -3.47
N THR A 151 -0.10 14.44 -4.02
CA THR A 151 -1.00 15.32 -3.25
C THR A 151 -1.63 14.58 -2.06
N CYS A 152 -2.15 13.37 -2.28
CA CYS A 152 -2.72 12.56 -1.21
C CYS A 152 -1.66 12.16 -0.17
N LEU A 153 -0.45 11.79 -0.60
CA LEU A 153 0.63 11.41 0.31
C LEU A 153 1.06 12.58 1.20
N GLU A 154 1.23 13.78 0.65
CA GLU A 154 1.56 14.98 1.43
C GLU A 154 0.46 15.28 2.47
N ALA A 155 -0.81 15.22 2.06
CA ALA A 155 -1.93 15.39 2.97
C ALA A 155 -1.92 14.34 4.09
N PHE A 156 -1.73 13.06 3.77
CA PHE A 156 -1.69 11.99 4.77
C PHE A 156 -0.49 12.07 5.71
N ILE A 157 0.69 12.46 5.22
CA ILE A 157 1.85 12.71 6.10
C ILE A 157 1.52 13.86 7.06
N SER A 158 0.91 14.95 6.57
CA SER A 158 0.51 16.09 7.41
C SER A 158 -0.49 15.67 8.48
N THR A 159 -1.57 14.99 8.09
CA THR A 159 -2.58 14.46 9.03
C THR A 159 -1.95 13.52 10.05
N PHE A 160 -1.09 12.59 9.65
CA PHE A 160 -0.43 11.69 10.58
C PHE A 160 0.47 12.43 11.57
N GLN A 161 1.16 13.49 11.14
CA GLN A 161 1.99 14.28 12.05
C GLN A 161 1.18 15.06 13.08
N GLN A 162 -0.07 15.43 12.75
CA GLN A 162 -0.96 16.16 13.64
C GLN A 162 -1.72 15.22 14.59
N GLU A 163 -2.30 14.16 14.03
CA GLU A 163 -3.30 13.32 14.70
C GLU A 163 -2.75 11.94 15.08
N GLY A 164 -1.63 11.51 14.49
CA GLY A 164 -1.10 10.16 14.63
C GLY A 164 -1.87 9.13 13.80
N PRO A 165 -1.78 7.83 14.15
CA PRO A 165 -2.48 6.76 13.43
C PRO A 165 -3.98 6.98 13.30
N GLU A 166 -4.63 7.49 14.35
CA GLU A 166 -6.09 7.66 14.40
C GLU A 166 -6.63 8.59 13.32
N GLY A 167 -5.85 9.56 12.84
CA GLY A 167 -6.26 10.45 11.75
C GLY A 167 -6.27 9.76 10.36
N ILE A 168 -5.63 8.60 10.24
CA ILE A 168 -5.49 7.88 8.97
C ILE A 168 -6.25 6.55 8.96
N LEU A 169 -6.27 5.84 10.10
CA LEU A 169 -6.84 4.50 10.21
C LEU A 169 -8.30 4.39 9.68
N PRO A 170 -9.21 5.35 9.91
CA PRO A 170 -10.56 5.28 9.34
C PRO A 170 -10.57 5.19 7.80
N THR A 171 -9.79 6.05 7.14
CA THR A 171 -9.64 6.04 5.68
C THR A 171 -8.92 4.80 5.20
N TYR A 172 -7.87 4.37 5.93
CA TYR A 172 -7.14 3.16 5.62
C TYR A 172 -8.04 1.91 5.65
N TYR A 173 -8.81 1.72 6.72
CA TYR A 173 -9.71 0.56 6.86
C TYR A 173 -10.89 0.59 5.89
N LYS A 174 -11.35 1.76 5.44
CA LYS A 174 -12.33 1.85 4.35
C LYS A 174 -11.81 1.18 3.06
N ARG A 175 -10.50 1.25 2.81
CA ARG A 175 -9.84 0.70 1.62
C ARG A 175 -9.06 -0.59 1.87
N TRP A 176 -8.94 -1.06 3.11
CA TRP A 176 -8.16 -2.26 3.39
C TRP A 176 -8.86 -3.53 2.89
N LEU A 177 -8.08 -4.58 2.67
CA LEU A 177 -8.57 -5.85 2.14
C LEU A 177 -9.00 -6.84 3.23
N HIS A 178 -8.50 -6.68 4.46
CA HIS A 178 -8.38 -7.79 5.42
C HIS A 178 -9.53 -7.93 6.43
N SER A 179 -10.65 -7.24 6.22
CA SER A 179 -11.83 -7.35 7.12
C SER A 179 -12.31 -8.79 7.22
N GLY A 180 -12.42 -9.32 8.44
CA GLY A 180 -12.96 -10.66 8.70
C GLY A 180 -12.12 -11.79 8.13
N THR A 181 -10.86 -11.52 7.77
CA THR A 181 -9.97 -12.53 7.18
C THR A 181 -9.48 -13.46 8.29
N LYS A 182 -9.87 -14.73 8.21
CA LYS A 182 -9.31 -15.81 9.04
C LYS A 182 -7.99 -16.26 8.44
N VAL A 183 -7.01 -16.48 9.29
CA VAL A 183 -5.66 -16.89 8.92
C VAL A 183 -5.15 -18.00 9.82
N ARG A 184 -4.15 -18.75 9.36
CA ARG A 184 -3.33 -19.62 10.22
C ARG A 184 -1.99 -18.96 10.49
N LEU A 185 -1.46 -19.14 11.69
CA LEU A 185 -0.17 -18.57 12.09
C LEU A 185 0.94 -19.61 11.95
N TRP A 186 2.07 -19.18 11.39
CA TRP A 186 3.35 -19.87 11.31
C TRP A 186 3.41 -21.11 10.40
N SER A 187 2.35 -21.91 10.30
CA SER A 187 2.25 -23.09 9.44
C SER A 187 0.81 -23.40 9.02
N GLU A 188 0.63 -24.25 7.99
CA GLU A 188 -0.69 -24.69 7.52
C GLU A 188 -1.49 -25.47 8.58
N ASP A 189 -0.80 -26.09 9.54
CA ASP A 189 -1.40 -26.76 10.69
C ASP A 189 -1.39 -25.88 11.96
N GLY A 190 -1.01 -24.61 11.81
CA GLY A 190 -0.88 -23.66 12.91
C GLY A 190 -2.22 -23.19 13.46
N PRO A 191 -2.21 -22.46 14.59
CA PRO A 191 -3.42 -22.01 15.24
C PRO A 191 -4.21 -21.06 14.33
N GLU A 192 -5.53 -21.21 14.36
CA GLU A 192 -6.43 -20.28 13.69
C GLU A 192 -6.41 -18.93 14.40
N ALA A 193 -6.39 -17.88 13.60
CA ALA A 193 -6.46 -16.51 14.03
C ALA A 193 -7.34 -15.70 13.08
N GLU A 194 -7.74 -14.52 13.51
CA GLU A 194 -8.48 -13.56 12.68
C GLU A 194 -7.72 -12.24 12.63
N VAL A 195 -7.64 -11.62 11.46
CA VAL A 195 -7.06 -10.29 11.33
C VAL A 195 -7.98 -9.27 12.01
N VAL A 196 -7.45 -8.57 13.02
CA VAL A 196 -8.21 -7.61 13.83
C VAL A 196 -7.79 -6.16 13.62
N GLY A 197 -6.79 -5.90 12.79
CA GLY A 197 -6.36 -4.54 12.46
C GLY A 197 -4.85 -4.38 12.38
N LEU A 198 -4.41 -3.16 12.64
CA LEU A 198 -3.02 -2.78 12.84
C LEU A 198 -2.78 -2.42 14.30
N ASP A 199 -1.55 -2.63 14.78
CA ASP A 199 -1.10 -2.08 16.05
C ASP A 199 -0.66 -0.62 15.92
N THR A 200 -0.18 -0.05 17.02
CA THR A 200 0.27 1.34 17.10
C THR A 200 1.50 1.65 16.24
N ASN A 201 2.20 0.63 15.74
CA ASN A 201 3.37 0.74 14.87
C ASN A 201 3.03 0.45 13.39
N GLY A 202 1.82 -0.04 13.10
CA GLY A 202 1.37 -0.41 11.75
C GLY A 202 1.57 -1.90 11.42
N PHE A 203 1.90 -2.72 12.41
CA PHE A 203 2.03 -4.16 12.21
C PHE A 203 0.68 -4.85 12.25
N LEU A 204 0.55 -5.95 11.49
CA LEU A 204 -0.71 -6.67 11.38
C LEU A 204 -1.05 -7.30 12.73
N ARG A 205 -2.21 -6.99 13.28
CA ARG A 205 -2.73 -7.63 14.48
C ARG A 205 -3.65 -8.77 14.10
N VAL A 206 -3.41 -9.92 14.71
CA VAL A 206 -4.21 -11.12 14.57
C VAL A 206 -4.64 -11.60 15.95
N PHE A 207 -5.88 -12.05 16.09
CA PHE A 207 -6.41 -12.61 17.32
C PHE A 207 -6.58 -14.12 17.19
N SER A 208 -5.93 -14.89 18.05
CA SER A 208 -6.15 -16.32 18.20
C SER A 208 -6.75 -16.61 19.58
N ARG A 209 -7.61 -17.63 19.66
CA ARG A 209 -8.17 -18.07 20.95
C ARG A 209 -7.09 -18.62 21.89
N GLU A 210 -6.04 -19.21 21.35
CA GLU A 210 -4.98 -19.86 22.12
C GLU A 210 -3.92 -18.87 22.62
N HIS A 211 -3.63 -17.83 21.82
CA HIS A 211 -2.51 -16.91 22.07
C HIS A 211 -2.94 -15.46 22.32
N GLY A 212 -4.24 -15.16 22.26
CA GLY A 212 -4.74 -13.79 22.34
C GLY A 212 -4.35 -12.98 21.10
N THR A 213 -4.07 -11.69 21.28
CA THR A 213 -3.65 -10.80 20.18
C THR A 213 -2.14 -10.91 19.94
N VAL A 214 -1.75 -11.19 18.71
CA VAL A 214 -0.36 -11.24 18.25
C VAL A 214 -0.13 -10.14 17.20
N SER A 215 1.00 -9.44 17.28
CA SER A 215 1.47 -8.51 16.25
C SER A 215 2.44 -9.22 15.30
N VAL A 216 2.25 -9.02 14.00
CA VAL A 216 3.01 -9.65 12.92
C VAL A 216 3.74 -8.59 12.10
N GLU A 217 5.07 -8.64 12.13
CA GLU A 217 5.93 -7.71 11.40
C GLU A 217 6.04 -8.05 9.90
N PRO A 218 6.13 -7.05 9.01
CA PRO A 218 6.11 -7.25 7.56
C PRO A 218 7.43 -7.78 6.98
N ASP A 219 8.57 -7.59 7.65
CA ASP A 219 9.88 -8.01 7.15
C ASP A 219 10.25 -9.43 7.63
N GLY A 220 9.77 -9.84 8.81
CA GLY A 220 9.90 -11.20 9.31
C GLY A 220 8.83 -12.18 8.82
N ASN A 221 7.72 -11.70 8.24
CA ASN A 221 6.59 -12.55 7.85
C ASN A 221 6.12 -12.32 6.41
N SER A 222 5.42 -13.31 5.86
CA SER A 222 4.73 -13.29 4.56
C SER A 222 3.27 -13.62 4.77
N PHE A 223 2.37 -12.93 4.05
CA PHE A 223 0.94 -13.24 4.07
C PHE A 223 0.49 -13.84 2.73
N ASP A 224 0.27 -15.16 2.74
CA ASP A 224 -0.27 -15.92 1.62
C ASP A 224 -1.79 -15.91 1.68
N MET A 225 -2.41 -15.19 0.73
CA MET A 225 -3.87 -15.06 0.64
C MET A 225 -4.55 -16.32 0.12
N LEU A 226 -3.88 -17.12 -0.73
CA LEU A 226 -4.48 -18.32 -1.30
C LEU A 226 -4.63 -19.40 -0.22
N LYS A 227 -3.69 -19.42 0.72
CA LYS A 227 -3.69 -20.34 1.86
C LYS A 227 -4.24 -19.74 3.14
N ASN A 228 -4.55 -18.43 3.15
CA ASN A 228 -4.84 -17.67 4.37
C ASN A 228 -3.78 -17.93 5.45
N LEU A 229 -2.50 -17.83 5.11
CA LEU A 229 -1.40 -18.25 5.96
C LEU A 229 -0.42 -17.10 6.22
N VAL A 230 -0.12 -16.85 7.49
CA VAL A 230 0.96 -15.94 7.91
C VAL A 230 2.18 -16.77 8.27
N VAL A 231 3.22 -16.74 7.44
CA VAL A 231 4.44 -17.55 7.62
C VAL A 231 5.63 -16.66 7.96
N ILE A 232 6.50 -17.13 8.86
CA ILE A 232 7.79 -16.49 9.13
C ILE A 232 8.70 -16.75 7.92
N LYS A 233 9.35 -15.70 7.40
CA LYS A 233 10.34 -15.85 6.33
C LYS A 233 11.58 -16.55 6.90
N GLN A 234 11.96 -17.68 6.31
CA GLN A 234 13.28 -18.27 6.55
C GLN A 234 14.34 -17.34 5.93
N GLN A 235 15.36 -16.99 6.72
CA GLN A 235 16.47 -16.11 6.30
C GLN A 235 17.38 -16.79 5.27
#